data_AF-A0ABD2LRG1-F1
#
_entry.id   AF-A0ABD2LRG1-F1
#
_cell.length_a   1.000
_cell.length_b   1.000
_cell.length_c   1.000
_cell.angle_alpha   90.00
_cell.angle_beta   90.00
_cell.angle_gamma   90.00
#
_symmetry.space_group_name_H-M   'P 1'
#
loop_
_entity.id
_entity.type
_entity.pdbx_description
1 polymer ?
#
loop_
_entity_poly.entity_id
_entity_poly.type
_entity_poly.pdbx_seq_one_letter_code
_entity_poly.pdbx_strand_id
1 'polypeptide(L)'
;MSISTNSINYGDDFTPAENGEVNGDTISLDNDGQFDGNNESITDQQQLKEFRENFAKLEMELKMAKLELENKVLEQKLKHQEMMVEQKTLKEKMAKIEQKKEKNATNDQLSKILQKISELEKQQKEQSKGCCSVFAKHPILLDNNSSDIFYYEISVQNKKCWMSFGFAVKQQNKLDGTIRTRKGTYAIDSDGKIWINGKEKGTNFKYSYCTGDTVGIGANSATRQLVFTKNGEILDFSDFFIAPSVGDDSFYPFVSLRNSAGDKIEANFGPNFTFDLDAL
;
A
#
# COMPACT_ATOMS: atom_id res chain seq x y z
N MET A 1 -12.68 25.74 -25.02
CA MET A 1 -13.92 25.49 -25.78
C MET A 1 -15.05 26.14 -25.02
N SER A 2 -15.54 27.26 -25.56
CA SER A 2 -16.71 27.98 -25.05
C SER A 2 -17.97 27.20 -25.37
N ILE A 3 -18.89 27.05 -24.42
CA ILE A 3 -20.30 26.75 -24.72
C ILE A 3 -21.17 27.64 -23.83
N SER A 4 -22.02 28.39 -24.53
CA SER A 4 -23.04 29.31 -24.09
C SER A 4 -24.29 28.57 -23.62
N THR A 5 -25.00 29.12 -22.62
CA THR A 5 -26.44 28.90 -22.46
C THR A 5 -27.13 30.20 -22.00
N ASN A 6 -27.88 30.78 -22.92
CA ASN A 6 -29.17 31.48 -22.71
C ASN A 6 -30.20 30.45 -22.18
N SER A 7 -31.26 30.72 -21.41
CA SER A 7 -32.11 31.91 -21.28
C SER A 7 -33.15 31.70 -20.14
N ILE A 8 -33.58 32.82 -19.54
CA ILE A 8 -34.94 33.21 -19.11
C ILE A 8 -35.66 32.36 -18.06
N ASN A 9 -36.02 33.00 -16.94
CA ASN A 9 -37.29 32.72 -16.26
C ASN A 9 -37.94 34.01 -15.73
N TYR A 10 -39.21 34.15 -16.12
CA TYR A 10 -40.25 35.02 -15.55
C TYR A 10 -40.34 34.76 -14.03
N GLY A 11 -40.54 35.71 -13.13
CA GLY A 11 -41.55 36.77 -13.18
C GLY A 11 -42.66 36.39 -12.20
N ASP A 12 -42.34 36.33 -10.90
CA ASP A 12 -43.31 36.22 -9.81
C ASP A 12 -43.44 37.61 -9.19
N ASP A 13 -44.61 38.23 -9.29
CA ASP A 13 -45.09 39.11 -8.22
C ASP A 13 -46.63 39.14 -8.23
N PHE A 14 -47.15 38.59 -7.15
CA PHE A 14 -48.55 38.61 -6.73
C PHE A 14 -48.84 39.95 -6.06
N THR A 15 -49.91 40.64 -6.46
CA THR A 15 -50.72 41.45 -5.51
C THR A 15 -52.21 41.42 -5.88
N PRO A 16 -53.11 41.47 -4.88
CA PRO A 16 -54.53 41.21 -5.05
C PRO A 16 -55.38 42.48 -5.23
N ALA A 17 -56.63 42.22 -5.61
CA ALA A 17 -57.70 43.14 -5.99
C ALA A 17 -58.02 44.30 -5.03
N GLU A 18 -58.38 45.44 -5.62
CA GLU A 18 -59.21 46.47 -5.00
C GLU A 18 -60.55 46.59 -5.75
N ASN A 19 -61.62 46.66 -4.96
CA ASN A 19 -62.99 46.97 -5.37
C ASN A 19 -63.12 48.48 -5.63
N GLY A 20 -63.90 48.88 -6.64
CA GLY A 20 -64.25 50.28 -6.91
C GLY A 20 -65.61 50.39 -7.61
N GLU A 21 -66.43 51.30 -7.10
CA GLU A 21 -67.87 51.51 -7.29
C GLU A 21 -68.33 52.06 -8.66
N VAL A 22 -69.58 51.71 -8.99
CA VAL A 22 -70.72 52.53 -9.47
C VAL A 22 -70.46 53.70 -10.44
N ASN A 23 -71.14 53.64 -11.60
CA ASN A 23 -71.95 54.69 -12.25
C ASN A 23 -72.65 54.02 -13.45
N GLY A 24 -73.96 54.06 -13.70
CA GLY A 24 -74.94 55.09 -13.39
C GLY A 24 -75.15 55.96 -14.62
N ASP A 25 -75.76 55.44 -15.68
CA ASP A 25 -76.25 56.27 -16.80
C ASP A 25 -77.59 55.74 -17.35
N THR A 26 -78.62 56.53 -17.07
CA THR A 26 -79.94 56.57 -17.69
C THR A 26 -79.87 57.09 -19.12
N ILE A 27 -80.52 56.42 -20.08
CA ILE A 27 -80.96 57.07 -21.33
C ILE A 27 -82.41 56.66 -21.65
N SER A 28 -83.16 57.72 -21.97
CA SER A 28 -84.57 57.98 -22.23
C SER A 28 -85.42 56.98 -23.01
N LEU A 29 -86.70 56.97 -22.62
CA LEU A 29 -87.87 56.53 -23.39
C LEU A 29 -88.21 57.54 -24.48
N ASP A 30 -88.63 57.07 -25.65
CA ASP A 30 -89.59 57.76 -26.50
C ASP A 30 -90.48 56.74 -27.27
N ASN A 31 -91.79 56.95 -27.11
CA ASN A 31 -92.93 56.76 -28.02
C ASN A 31 -93.38 55.38 -28.53
N ASP A 32 -94.59 55.06 -28.06
CA ASP A 32 -95.83 54.86 -28.83
C ASP A 32 -95.91 53.75 -29.88
N GLY A 33 -96.62 52.68 -29.51
CA GLY A 33 -97.09 51.65 -30.43
C GLY A 33 -98.12 50.76 -29.76
N GLN A 34 -99.38 51.18 -29.81
CA GLN A 34 -100.54 50.42 -29.37
C GLN A 34 -100.76 49.22 -30.31
N PHE A 35 -100.79 47.99 -29.78
CA PHE A 35 -101.25 46.82 -30.54
C PHE A 35 -102.02 45.84 -29.64
N ASP A 36 -103.14 45.36 -30.18
CA ASP A 36 -104.24 44.66 -29.53
C ASP A 36 -103.82 43.41 -28.76
N GLY A 37 -103.94 43.47 -27.43
CA GLY A 37 -103.97 42.30 -26.58
C GLY A 37 -105.32 41.61 -26.70
N ASN A 38 -105.30 40.30 -26.99
CA ASN A 38 -106.14 39.29 -26.35
C ASN A 38 -105.95 37.85 -26.90
N ASN A 39 -104.85 37.55 -27.59
CA ASN A 39 -104.47 36.16 -27.94
C ASN A 39 -103.00 35.77 -27.62
N GLU A 40 -102.17 36.67 -27.07
CA GLU A 40 -100.74 36.41 -26.76
C GLU A 40 -100.48 35.87 -25.34
N SER A 41 -101.43 36.05 -24.41
CA SER A 41 -101.21 35.79 -22.97
C SER A 41 -100.92 34.32 -22.59
N ILE A 42 -101.37 33.35 -23.40
CA ILE A 42 -101.11 31.91 -23.12
C ILE A 42 -99.74 31.51 -23.69
N THR A 43 -99.36 32.09 -24.83
CA THR A 43 -98.10 31.86 -25.54
C THR A 43 -96.90 32.39 -24.75
N ASP A 44 -97.02 33.57 -24.12
CA ASP A 44 -95.94 34.19 -23.36
C ASP A 44 -95.64 33.47 -22.04
N GLN A 45 -96.66 32.92 -21.37
CA GLN A 45 -96.45 32.12 -20.15
C GLN A 45 -95.78 30.77 -20.44
N GLN A 46 -96.10 30.16 -21.59
CA GLN A 46 -95.40 28.96 -22.07
C GLN A 46 -93.95 29.25 -22.43
N GLN A 47 -93.68 30.33 -23.16
CA GLN A 47 -92.32 30.76 -23.50
C GLN A 47 -91.48 31.08 -22.26
N LEU A 48 -92.05 31.74 -21.25
CA LEU A 48 -91.34 32.05 -20.01
C LEU A 48 -90.98 30.80 -19.19
N LYS A 49 -91.87 29.80 -19.19
CA LYS A 49 -91.62 28.51 -18.53
C LYS A 49 -90.49 27.74 -19.24
N GLU A 50 -90.53 27.71 -20.57
CA GLU A 50 -89.51 27.07 -21.40
C GLU A 50 -88.14 27.77 -21.27
N PHE A 51 -88.11 29.11 -21.18
CA PHE A 51 -86.90 29.87 -20.91
C PHE A 51 -86.31 29.54 -19.53
N ARG A 52 -87.14 29.43 -18.48
CA ARG A 52 -86.68 29.05 -17.15
C ARG A 52 -86.14 27.62 -17.11
N GLU A 53 -86.78 26.69 -17.80
CA GLU A 53 -86.32 25.30 -17.92
C GLU A 53 -84.97 25.22 -18.67
N ASN A 54 -84.84 25.96 -19.77
CA ASN A 54 -83.57 26.07 -20.52
C ASN A 54 -82.46 26.74 -19.71
N PHE A 55 -82.78 27.78 -18.94
CA PHE A 55 -81.82 28.44 -18.06
C PHE A 55 -81.34 27.51 -16.94
N ALA A 56 -82.25 26.78 -16.30
CA ALA A 56 -81.91 25.79 -15.28
C ALA A 56 -81.03 24.65 -15.85
N LYS A 57 -81.32 24.21 -17.09
CA LYS A 57 -80.50 23.23 -17.80
C LYS A 57 -79.09 23.76 -18.07
N LEU A 58 -78.97 24.98 -18.57
CA LEU A 58 -77.68 25.62 -18.84
C LEU A 58 -76.85 25.81 -17.57
N GLU A 59 -77.49 26.20 -16.45
CA GLU A 59 -76.83 26.33 -15.15
C GLU A 59 -76.29 24.98 -14.63
N MET A 60 -77.04 23.91 -14.87
CA MET A 60 -76.63 22.55 -14.54
C MET A 60 -75.45 22.08 -15.40
N GLU A 61 -75.48 22.35 -16.71
CA GLU A 61 -74.39 22.06 -17.64
C GLU A 61 -73.11 22.81 -17.28
N LEU A 62 -73.21 24.10 -16.92
CA LEU A 62 -72.09 24.91 -16.47
C LEU A 62 -71.45 24.35 -15.18
N LYS A 63 -72.26 23.91 -14.21
CA LYS A 63 -71.78 23.26 -12.98
C LYS A 63 -71.06 21.95 -13.27
N MET A 64 -71.60 21.13 -14.18
CA MET A 64 -70.98 19.87 -14.59
C MET A 64 -69.64 20.09 -15.29
N ALA A 65 -69.56 21.06 -16.22
CA ALA A 65 -68.31 21.39 -16.91
C ALA A 65 -67.23 21.90 -15.93
N LYS A 66 -67.62 22.70 -14.94
CA LYS A 66 -66.69 23.17 -13.89
C LYS A 66 -66.16 22.01 -13.04
N LEU A 67 -67.04 21.09 -12.64
CA LEU A 67 -66.66 19.91 -11.85
C LEU A 67 -65.72 18.99 -12.64
N GLU A 68 -65.97 18.80 -13.94
CA GLU A 68 -65.12 17.99 -14.81
C GLU A 68 -63.72 18.62 -14.96
N LEU A 69 -63.65 19.94 -15.07
CA LEU A 69 -62.36 20.65 -15.13
C LEU A 69 -61.58 20.53 -13.83
N GLU A 70 -62.23 20.70 -12.67
CA GLU A 70 -61.60 20.55 -11.36
C GLU A 70 -61.07 19.12 -11.15
N ASN A 71 -61.83 18.09 -11.55
CA ASN A 71 -61.38 16.70 -11.48
C ASN A 71 -60.15 16.44 -12.35
N LYS A 72 -60.12 16.95 -13.59
CA LYS A 72 -58.93 16.84 -14.47
C LYS A 72 -57.70 17.49 -13.86
N VAL A 73 -57.86 18.65 -13.23
CA VAL A 73 -56.76 19.34 -12.53
C VAL A 73 -56.28 18.51 -11.33
N LEU A 74 -57.20 17.92 -10.56
CA LEU A 74 -56.86 17.10 -9.41
C LEU A 74 -56.10 15.82 -9.81
N GLU A 75 -56.53 15.15 -10.88
CA GLU A 75 -55.85 13.97 -11.43
C GLU A 75 -54.42 14.30 -11.88
N GLN A 76 -54.23 15.45 -12.54
CA GLN A 76 -52.91 15.91 -12.95
C GLN A 76 -52.01 16.20 -11.74
N LYS A 77 -52.54 16.84 -10.70
CA LYS A 77 -51.80 17.09 -9.45
C LYS A 77 -51.40 15.79 -8.75
N LEU A 78 -52.30 14.82 -8.68
CA LEU A 78 -52.03 13.52 -8.09
C LEU A 78 -50.91 12.78 -8.84
N LYS A 79 -50.98 12.73 -10.18
CA LYS A 79 -49.93 12.14 -11.03
C LYS A 79 -48.58 12.84 -10.85
N HIS A 80 -48.57 14.17 -10.75
CA HIS A 80 -47.33 14.91 -10.50
C HIS A 80 -46.74 14.58 -9.12
N GLN A 81 -47.59 14.46 -8.10
CA GLN A 81 -47.15 14.10 -6.75
C GLN A 81 -46.56 12.69 -6.70
N GLU A 82 -47.18 11.71 -7.36
CA GLU A 82 -46.65 10.34 -7.50
C GLU A 82 -45.28 10.36 -8.19
N MET A 83 -45.15 11.10 -9.29
CA MET A 83 -43.89 11.26 -10.01
C MET A 83 -42.79 11.88 -9.13
N MET A 84 -43.12 12.89 -8.33
CA MET A 84 -42.18 13.53 -7.40
C MET A 84 -41.67 12.55 -6.33
N VAL A 85 -42.56 11.68 -5.81
CA VAL A 85 -42.19 10.65 -4.84
C VAL A 85 -41.28 9.60 -5.48
N GLU A 86 -41.57 9.16 -6.71
CA GLU A 86 -40.72 8.23 -7.45
C GLU A 86 -39.35 8.81 -7.75
N GLN A 87 -39.27 10.06 -8.20
CA GLN A 87 -38.00 10.75 -8.45
C GLN A 87 -37.16 10.85 -7.18
N LYS A 88 -37.77 11.20 -6.03
CA LYS A 88 -37.07 11.23 -4.74
C LYS A 88 -36.51 9.86 -4.39
N THR A 89 -37.31 8.82 -4.54
CA THR A 89 -36.91 7.43 -4.28
C THR A 89 -35.77 6.98 -5.19
N LEU A 90 -35.80 7.36 -6.46
CA LEU A 90 -34.75 7.02 -7.42
C LEU A 90 -33.44 7.73 -7.06
N LYS A 91 -33.51 9.01 -6.70
CA LYS A 91 -32.34 9.80 -6.29
C LYS A 91 -31.66 9.20 -5.05
N GLU A 92 -32.43 8.75 -4.07
CA GLU A 92 -31.93 8.03 -2.90
C GLU A 92 -31.25 6.70 -3.26
N LYS A 93 -31.83 5.93 -4.19
CA LYS A 93 -31.22 4.68 -4.70
C LYS A 93 -29.90 4.94 -5.42
N MET A 94 -29.82 6.00 -6.24
CA MET A 94 -28.59 6.38 -6.94
C MET A 94 -27.48 6.76 -5.96
N ALA A 95 -27.79 7.54 -4.92
CA ALA A 95 -26.81 7.90 -3.88
C ALA A 95 -26.25 6.66 -3.15
N LYS A 96 -27.09 5.67 -2.85
CA LYS A 96 -26.65 4.39 -2.24
C LYS A 96 -25.74 3.57 -3.16
N ILE A 97 -26.01 3.58 -4.47
CA ILE A 97 -25.17 2.89 -5.47
C ILE A 97 -23.79 3.55 -5.54
N GLU A 98 -23.73 4.88 -5.53
CA GLU A 98 -22.46 5.61 -5.63
C GLU A 98 -21.57 5.37 -4.41
N GLN A 99 -22.14 5.45 -3.19
CA GLN A 99 -21.41 5.11 -1.96
C GLN A 99 -20.87 3.66 -1.98
N LYS A 100 -21.64 2.71 -2.53
CA LYS A 100 -21.21 1.32 -2.65
C LYS A 100 -20.05 1.15 -3.64
N LYS A 101 -20.05 1.89 -4.75
CA LYS A 101 -18.96 1.89 -5.73
C LYS A 101 -17.67 2.45 -5.13
N GLU A 102 -17.75 3.58 -4.42
CA GLU A 102 -16.59 4.19 -3.75
C GLU A 102 -15.97 3.21 -2.74
N LYS A 103 -16.81 2.61 -1.87
CA LYS A 103 -16.34 1.62 -0.89
C LYS A 103 -15.65 0.41 -1.55
N ASN A 104 -16.17 -0.07 -2.67
CA ASN A 104 -15.56 -1.17 -3.41
C ASN A 104 -14.21 -0.77 -4.03
N ALA A 105 -14.10 0.44 -4.59
CA ALA A 105 -12.84 0.95 -5.13
C ALA A 105 -11.76 1.08 -4.06
N THR A 106 -12.12 1.53 -2.83
CA THR A 106 -11.19 1.59 -1.70
C THR A 106 -10.72 0.21 -1.26
N ASN A 107 -11.61 -0.79 -1.24
CA ASN A 107 -11.26 -2.17 -0.88
C ASN A 107 -10.27 -2.80 -1.88
N ASP A 108 -10.43 -2.53 -3.18
CA ASP A 108 -9.50 -3.00 -4.22
C ASP A 108 -8.12 -2.33 -4.14
N GLN A 109 -8.05 -1.08 -3.70
CA GLN A 109 -6.76 -0.42 -3.45
C GLN A 109 -6.08 -1.00 -2.21
N LEU A 110 -6.84 -1.27 -1.14
CA LEU A 110 -6.32 -1.86 0.09
C LEU A 110 -5.75 -3.27 -0.15
N SER A 111 -6.41 -4.09 -0.95
CA SER A 111 -5.94 -5.44 -1.28
C SER A 111 -4.60 -5.41 -2.03
N LYS A 112 -4.44 -4.49 -3.00
CA LYS A 112 -3.18 -4.28 -3.72
C LYS A 112 -2.05 -3.81 -2.81
N ILE A 113 -2.34 -2.93 -1.84
CA ILE A 113 -1.36 -2.48 -0.85
C ILE A 113 -0.92 -3.64 0.04
N LEU A 114 -1.85 -4.45 0.55
CA LEU A 114 -1.54 -5.60 1.40
C LEU A 114 -0.69 -6.65 0.66
N GLN A 115 -1.00 -6.92 -0.61
CA GLN A 115 -0.19 -7.81 -1.43
C GLN A 115 1.25 -7.29 -1.57
N LYS A 116 1.41 -5.99 -1.83
CA LYS A 116 2.72 -5.36 -1.97
C LYS A 116 3.52 -5.34 -0.67
N ILE A 117 2.86 -5.15 0.48
CA ILE A 117 3.48 -5.30 1.80
C ILE A 117 4.01 -6.72 1.98
N SER A 118 3.20 -7.75 1.69
CA SER A 118 3.63 -9.16 1.80
C SER A 118 4.83 -9.48 0.89
N GLU A 119 4.86 -8.93 -0.33
CA GLU A 119 5.99 -9.09 -1.25
C GLU A 119 7.26 -8.42 -0.72
N LEU A 120 7.15 -7.21 -0.16
CA LEU A 120 8.28 -6.48 0.45
C LEU A 120 8.82 -7.19 1.70
N GLU A 121 7.94 -7.73 2.55
CA GLU A 121 8.33 -8.53 3.72
C GLU A 121 9.10 -9.80 3.31
N LYS A 122 8.67 -10.46 2.22
CA LYS A 122 9.38 -11.61 1.66
C LYS A 122 10.77 -11.22 1.15
N GLN A 123 10.88 -10.12 0.41
CA GLN A 123 12.16 -9.59 -0.09
C GLN A 123 13.12 -9.19 1.05
N GLN A 124 12.63 -8.55 2.11
CA GLN A 124 13.44 -8.23 3.29
C GLN A 124 13.94 -9.50 3.99
N LYS A 125 13.08 -10.53 4.11
CA LYS A 125 13.46 -11.81 4.72
C LYS A 125 14.50 -12.57 3.88
N GLU A 126 14.47 -12.41 2.56
CA GLU A 126 15.48 -12.97 1.64
C GLU A 126 16.82 -12.21 1.70
N GLN A 127 16.82 -10.89 1.91
CA GLN A 127 18.05 -10.11 2.15
C GLN A 127 18.74 -10.42 3.49
N SER A 128 18.03 -11.00 4.46
CA SER A 128 18.56 -11.31 5.82
C SER A 128 19.41 -12.58 5.94
N LYS A 129 19.73 -13.27 4.83
CA LYS A 129 20.41 -14.59 4.88
C LYS A 129 21.78 -14.64 4.20
N GLY A 130 22.33 -13.50 3.79
CA GLY A 130 23.69 -13.42 3.25
C GLY A 130 24.77 -13.52 4.33
N CYS A 131 25.93 -14.06 3.97
CA CYS A 131 27.18 -13.80 4.69
C CYS A 131 28.00 -12.82 3.84
N CYS A 132 28.70 -11.91 4.50
CA CYS A 132 29.63 -10.98 3.87
C CYS A 132 31.05 -11.34 4.32
N SER A 133 31.97 -11.41 3.37
CA SER A 133 33.37 -11.72 3.67
C SER A 133 34.26 -10.56 3.26
N VAL A 134 35.28 -10.30 4.07
CA VAL A 134 36.36 -9.35 3.78
C VAL A 134 37.68 -10.07 3.85
N PHE A 135 38.62 -9.63 3.02
CA PHE A 135 39.96 -10.19 2.91
C PHE A 135 40.98 -9.11 3.21
N ALA A 136 42.12 -9.49 3.79
CA ALA A 136 43.26 -8.58 3.89
C ALA A 136 43.71 -8.12 2.50
N LYS A 137 44.39 -6.97 2.46
CA LYS A 137 44.84 -6.35 1.20
C LYS A 137 45.88 -7.20 0.48
N HIS A 138 46.78 -7.83 1.23
CA HIS A 138 47.92 -8.59 0.73
C HIS A 138 47.79 -10.06 1.10
N PRO A 139 48.20 -10.98 0.20
CA PRO A 139 48.31 -12.39 0.54
C PRO A 139 49.50 -12.63 1.46
N ILE A 140 49.45 -13.78 2.12
CA ILE A 140 50.60 -14.47 2.67
C ILE A 140 51.09 -15.45 1.61
N LEU A 141 52.41 -15.48 1.41
CA LEU A 141 53.06 -16.42 0.52
C LEU A 141 53.65 -17.52 1.39
N LEU A 142 53.16 -18.74 1.21
CA LEU A 142 53.71 -19.90 1.91
C LEU A 142 54.87 -20.45 1.10
N ASP A 143 56.09 -20.14 1.54
CA ASP A 143 57.33 -20.68 1.00
C ASP A 143 57.85 -21.79 1.92
N ASN A 144 58.00 -22.99 1.35
CA ASN A 144 58.50 -24.15 2.06
C ASN A 144 59.98 -24.00 2.50
N ASN A 145 60.71 -23.02 1.97
CA ASN A 145 62.08 -22.71 2.35
C ASN A 145 62.18 -21.64 3.46
N SER A 146 61.07 -21.02 3.86
CA SER A 146 61.02 -20.06 4.96
C SER A 146 60.41 -20.70 6.20
N SER A 147 61.07 -20.54 7.35
CA SER A 147 60.53 -20.91 8.67
C SER A 147 59.63 -19.84 9.29
N ASP A 148 59.28 -18.79 8.54
CA ASP A 148 58.48 -17.69 9.04
C ASP A 148 57.06 -18.16 9.41
N ILE A 149 56.50 -17.53 10.44
CA ILE A 149 55.12 -17.71 10.84
C ILE A 149 54.38 -16.43 10.52
N PHE A 150 53.33 -16.53 9.72
CA PHE A 150 52.35 -15.46 9.62
C PHE A 150 51.30 -15.63 10.71
N TYR A 151 50.98 -14.55 11.41
CA TYR A 151 50.00 -14.56 12.50
C TYR A 151 49.23 -13.23 12.57
N TYR A 152 47.94 -13.32 12.91
CA TYR A 152 47.09 -12.15 13.18
C TYR A 152 46.04 -12.50 14.22
N GLU A 153 45.56 -11.48 14.93
CA GLU A 153 44.49 -11.61 15.92
C GLU A 153 43.22 -10.89 15.49
N ILE A 154 42.09 -11.36 15.98
CA ILE A 154 40.78 -10.75 15.83
C ILE A 154 40.15 -10.60 17.20
N SER A 155 39.89 -9.36 17.61
CA SER A 155 39.10 -9.07 18.80
C SER A 155 37.60 -9.08 18.45
N VAL A 156 36.82 -9.91 19.14
CA VAL A 156 35.37 -10.02 18.93
C VAL A 156 34.65 -9.01 19.82
N GLN A 157 34.47 -7.79 19.32
CA GLN A 157 33.87 -6.69 20.09
C GLN A 157 32.36 -6.87 20.36
N ASN A 158 31.63 -7.48 19.43
CA ASN A 158 30.23 -7.84 19.63
C ASN A 158 29.84 -8.98 18.68
N LYS A 159 29.23 -10.02 19.23
CA LYS A 159 28.73 -11.18 18.48
C LYS A 159 27.24 -11.41 18.75
N LYS A 160 26.42 -11.14 17.74
CA LYS A 160 24.99 -11.47 17.64
C LYS A 160 24.75 -12.74 16.82
N CYS A 161 25.60 -13.01 15.83
CA CYS A 161 25.42 -14.17 14.97
C CYS A 161 26.69 -15.01 14.81
N TRP A 162 26.70 -15.85 13.78
CA TRP A 162 27.80 -16.72 13.42
C TRP A 162 28.87 -15.94 12.63
N MET A 163 30.15 -16.22 12.93
CA MET A 163 31.33 -15.65 12.29
C MET A 163 32.29 -16.76 11.87
N SER A 164 33.17 -16.50 10.90
CA SER A 164 34.25 -17.40 10.47
C SER A 164 35.52 -16.64 10.17
N PHE A 165 36.66 -17.24 10.51
CA PHE A 165 37.98 -16.62 10.45
C PHE A 165 38.98 -17.60 9.86
N GLY A 166 39.96 -17.14 9.08
CA GLY A 166 40.95 -18.05 8.54
C GLY A 166 41.73 -17.53 7.35
N PHE A 167 42.14 -18.46 6.49
CA PHE A 167 42.85 -18.21 5.25
C PHE A 167 42.04 -18.75 4.07
N ALA A 168 42.01 -17.99 2.98
CA ALA A 168 41.38 -18.42 1.75
C ALA A 168 42.14 -17.90 0.53
N VAL A 169 42.15 -18.69 -0.53
CA VAL A 169 42.56 -18.19 -1.86
C VAL A 169 41.58 -17.10 -2.31
N LYS A 170 42.08 -15.98 -2.83
CA LYS A 170 41.22 -14.86 -3.25
C LYS A 170 40.46 -15.24 -4.51
N GLN A 171 39.21 -15.66 -4.35
CA GLN A 171 38.33 -16.00 -5.48
C GLN A 171 37.72 -14.72 -6.05
N GLN A 172 37.97 -14.46 -7.33
CA GLN A 172 37.77 -13.16 -7.96
C GLN A 172 36.31 -12.65 -7.99
N ASN A 173 35.30 -13.48 -7.74
CA ASN A 173 33.95 -13.15 -8.24
C ASN A 173 32.81 -13.04 -7.22
N LYS A 174 32.96 -13.46 -5.95
CA LYS A 174 31.81 -13.51 -5.02
C LYS A 174 32.20 -13.43 -3.54
N LEU A 175 32.06 -12.23 -2.95
CA LEU A 175 32.09 -11.96 -1.50
C LEU A 175 30.75 -12.31 -0.81
N ASP A 176 29.74 -12.69 -1.60
CA ASP A 176 28.43 -13.16 -1.17
C ASP A 176 28.47 -14.67 -0.86
N GLY A 177 28.04 -15.00 0.36
CA GLY A 177 27.82 -16.38 0.79
C GLY A 177 28.96 -17.00 1.58
N THR A 178 28.86 -18.31 1.74
CA THR A 178 29.58 -19.09 2.75
C THR A 178 30.97 -19.53 2.25
N ILE A 179 31.93 -18.60 2.16
CA ILE A 179 33.25 -18.89 1.58
C ILE A 179 33.97 -20.07 2.25
N ARG A 180 33.67 -20.36 3.52
CA ARG A 180 34.20 -21.50 4.29
C ARG A 180 34.01 -22.87 3.62
N THR A 181 33.00 -23.02 2.76
CA THR A 181 32.73 -24.30 2.06
C THR A 181 33.44 -24.40 0.71
N ARG A 182 34.25 -23.40 0.33
CA ARG A 182 34.93 -23.36 -0.97
C ARG A 182 36.32 -23.96 -0.85
N LYS A 183 36.73 -24.71 -1.89
CA LYS A 183 38.09 -25.25 -2.01
C LYS A 183 39.12 -24.12 -1.88
N GLY A 184 40.22 -24.39 -1.18
CA GLY A 184 41.26 -23.42 -0.85
C GLY A 184 40.94 -22.53 0.35
N THR A 185 39.91 -22.85 1.13
CA THR A 185 39.56 -22.16 2.39
C THR A 185 39.86 -23.04 3.60
N TYR A 186 40.50 -22.44 4.59
CA TYR A 186 40.88 -23.03 5.86
C TYR A 186 40.39 -22.10 6.96
N ALA A 187 39.49 -22.55 7.81
CA ALA A 187 38.77 -21.65 8.69
C ALA A 187 38.34 -22.30 9.99
N ILE A 188 38.13 -21.45 10.99
CA ILE A 188 37.42 -21.78 12.21
C ILE A 188 36.19 -20.88 12.34
N ASP A 189 35.07 -21.48 12.69
CA ASP A 189 33.84 -20.77 12.95
C ASP A 189 33.71 -20.42 14.43
N SER A 190 32.90 -19.40 14.71
CA SER A 190 32.62 -18.94 16.08
C SER A 190 31.93 -19.97 16.98
N ASP A 191 31.38 -21.05 16.43
CA ASP A 191 30.82 -22.19 17.18
C ASP A 191 31.84 -23.34 17.35
N GLY A 192 33.08 -23.14 16.91
CA GLY A 192 34.18 -24.11 17.00
C GLY A 192 34.22 -25.12 15.85
N LYS A 193 33.46 -24.91 14.76
CA LYS A 193 33.58 -25.74 13.56
C LYS A 193 34.87 -25.46 12.80
N ILE A 194 35.50 -26.53 12.36
CA ILE A 194 36.80 -26.48 11.66
C ILE A 194 36.59 -26.87 10.21
N TRP A 195 37.08 -26.02 9.30
CA TRP A 195 36.99 -26.18 7.86
C TRP A 195 38.38 -26.31 7.27
N ILE A 196 38.64 -27.40 6.55
CA ILE A 196 39.91 -27.65 5.86
C ILE A 196 39.63 -27.86 4.39
N ASN A 197 40.21 -26.99 3.56
CA ASN A 197 40.04 -26.99 2.12
C ASN A 197 38.56 -27.03 1.68
N GLY A 198 37.72 -26.24 2.35
CA GLY A 198 36.28 -26.15 2.08
C GLY A 198 35.42 -27.27 2.68
N LYS A 199 35.99 -28.19 3.47
CA LYS A 199 35.27 -29.33 4.06
C LYS A 199 35.26 -29.25 5.58
N GLU A 200 34.10 -29.46 6.20
CA GLU A 200 33.97 -29.58 7.66
C GLU A 200 34.76 -30.81 8.13
N LYS A 201 35.70 -30.63 9.06
CA LYS A 201 36.52 -31.70 9.63
C LYS A 201 36.03 -32.14 11.00
N GLY A 202 35.36 -31.25 11.72
CA GLY A 202 34.84 -31.51 13.04
C GLY A 202 34.40 -30.22 13.71
N THR A 203 33.88 -30.38 14.93
CA THR A 203 33.53 -29.27 15.82
C THR A 203 34.20 -29.52 17.16
N ASN A 204 34.84 -28.50 17.71
CA ASN A 204 35.31 -28.54 19.09
C ASN A 204 34.82 -27.28 19.82
N PHE A 205 33.86 -27.46 20.71
CA PHE A 205 33.21 -26.36 21.42
C PHE A 205 34.15 -25.59 22.36
N LYS A 206 35.29 -26.18 22.76
CA LYS A 206 36.35 -25.43 23.47
C LYS A 206 36.89 -24.27 22.64
N TYR A 207 36.77 -24.37 21.32
CA TYR A 207 37.23 -23.37 20.36
C TYR A 207 36.09 -22.46 19.89
N SER A 208 34.95 -22.46 20.58
CA SER A 208 33.89 -21.48 20.33
C SER A 208 34.31 -20.10 20.83
N TYR A 209 33.84 -19.05 20.15
CA TYR A 209 34.19 -17.66 20.44
C TYR A 209 32.94 -16.83 20.70
N CYS A 210 33.02 -15.93 21.68
CA CYS A 210 31.95 -14.99 22.02
C CYS A 210 32.45 -13.55 22.12
N THR A 211 31.52 -12.62 22.40
CA THR A 211 31.87 -11.22 22.65
C THR A 211 32.91 -11.13 23.78
N GLY A 212 34.02 -10.43 23.51
CA GLY A 212 35.14 -10.24 24.42
C GLY A 212 36.31 -11.20 24.19
N ASP A 213 36.14 -12.26 23.42
CA ASP A 213 37.24 -13.18 23.08
C ASP A 213 38.17 -12.56 22.01
N THR A 214 39.43 -12.98 22.06
CA THR A 214 40.45 -12.75 21.02
C THR A 214 40.77 -14.06 20.33
N VAL A 215 40.66 -14.06 19.00
CA VAL A 215 40.93 -15.21 18.13
C VAL A 215 42.23 -14.95 17.39
N GLY A 216 43.27 -15.75 17.64
CA GLY A 216 44.49 -15.69 16.87
C GLY A 216 44.55 -16.80 15.83
N ILE A 217 45.00 -16.45 14.63
CA ILE A 217 45.07 -17.34 13.47
C ILE A 217 46.45 -17.17 12.84
N GLY A 218 47.15 -18.27 12.62
CA GLY A 218 48.46 -18.28 12.00
C GLY A 218 48.70 -19.47 11.08
N ALA A 219 49.77 -19.37 10.31
CA ALA A 219 50.28 -20.43 9.46
C ALA A 219 51.81 -20.42 9.47
N ASN A 220 52.40 -21.59 9.73
CA ASN A 220 53.83 -21.79 9.54
C ASN A 220 54.12 -21.96 8.04
N SER A 221 55.03 -21.14 7.49
CA SER A 221 55.33 -21.13 6.05
C SER A 221 55.94 -22.46 5.57
N ALA A 222 56.92 -22.99 6.31
CA ALA A 222 57.63 -24.22 5.96
C ALA A 222 56.73 -25.47 6.05
N THR A 223 56.06 -25.65 7.18
CA THR A 223 55.29 -26.86 7.47
C THR A 223 53.87 -26.78 6.96
N ARG A 224 53.39 -25.57 6.62
CA ARG A 224 52.00 -25.26 6.27
C ARG A 224 51.00 -25.59 7.37
N GLN A 225 51.48 -25.78 8.60
CA GLN A 225 50.64 -26.06 9.76
C GLN A 225 49.83 -24.81 10.14
N LEU A 226 48.54 -25.00 10.42
CA LEU A 226 47.67 -23.95 10.93
C LEU A 226 47.82 -23.83 12.44
N VAL A 227 47.87 -22.59 12.91
CA VAL A 227 47.90 -22.25 14.33
C VAL A 227 46.61 -21.51 14.65
N PHE A 228 45.92 -21.95 15.70
CA PHE A 228 44.79 -21.21 16.25
C PHE A 228 45.01 -21.00 17.73
N THR A 229 44.63 -19.82 18.21
CA THR A 229 44.75 -19.45 19.63
C THR A 229 43.46 -18.78 20.08
N LYS A 230 43.15 -18.92 21.37
CA LYS A 230 42.04 -18.23 22.01
C LYS A 230 42.57 -17.51 23.23
N ASN A 231 42.37 -16.20 23.31
CA ASN A 231 42.73 -15.39 24.48
C ASN A 231 44.19 -15.60 24.93
N GLY A 232 45.12 -15.74 23.98
CA GLY A 232 46.54 -15.96 24.26
C GLY A 232 46.93 -17.42 24.55
N GLU A 233 46.01 -18.38 24.47
CA GLU A 233 46.31 -19.80 24.65
C GLU A 233 46.25 -20.56 23.30
N ILE A 234 47.25 -21.40 23.03
CA ILE A 234 47.26 -22.25 21.84
C ILE A 234 46.17 -23.32 21.92
N LEU A 235 45.47 -23.52 20.80
CA LEU A 235 44.49 -24.57 20.66
C LEU A 235 45.14 -25.78 20.00
N ASP A 236 44.72 -26.98 20.38
CA ASP A 236 45.25 -28.22 19.79
C ASP A 236 44.72 -28.39 18.36
N PHE A 237 45.57 -28.05 17.40
CA PHE A 237 45.34 -28.08 15.97
C PHE A 237 46.53 -28.69 15.21
N SER A 238 47.34 -29.53 15.88
CA SER A 238 48.60 -30.03 15.33
C SER A 238 48.46 -30.74 13.98
N ASP A 239 47.29 -31.32 13.72
CA ASP A 239 47.01 -32.15 12.55
C ASP A 239 46.42 -31.38 11.36
N PHE A 240 46.29 -30.05 11.45
CA PHE A 240 45.65 -29.24 10.43
C PHE A 240 46.66 -28.46 9.59
N PHE A 241 46.67 -28.76 8.28
CA PHE A 241 47.63 -28.21 7.34
C PHE A 241 46.93 -27.54 6.15
N ILE A 242 47.54 -26.47 5.65
CA ILE A 242 47.20 -25.90 4.35
C ILE A 242 47.74 -26.84 3.27
N ALA A 243 46.84 -27.44 2.49
CA ALA A 243 47.22 -28.34 1.41
C ALA A 243 48.05 -27.58 0.36
N PRO A 244 49.13 -28.19 -0.15
CA PRO A 244 49.85 -27.67 -1.31
C PRO A 244 48.89 -27.56 -2.50
N SER A 245 48.89 -26.40 -3.17
CA SER A 245 48.12 -26.09 -4.38
C SER A 245 46.59 -25.90 -4.25
N VAL A 246 46.20 -24.62 -4.32
CA VAL A 246 45.17 -24.13 -5.25
C VAL A 246 45.66 -22.76 -5.77
N GLY A 247 46.61 -22.73 -6.72
CA GLY A 247 47.16 -21.48 -7.29
C GLY A 247 48.65 -21.27 -7.01
N ASP A 248 49.04 -20.01 -6.82
CA ASP A 248 50.40 -19.48 -6.57
C ASP A 248 50.80 -19.51 -5.08
N ASP A 249 50.16 -20.36 -4.28
CA ASP A 249 50.30 -20.41 -2.81
C ASP A 249 50.05 -19.05 -2.09
N SER A 250 49.32 -18.14 -2.75
CA SER A 250 48.83 -16.89 -2.17
C SER A 250 47.54 -17.09 -1.40
N PHE A 251 47.63 -17.06 -0.07
CA PHE A 251 46.47 -17.15 0.83
C PHE A 251 46.17 -15.80 1.46
N TYR A 252 44.90 -15.46 1.62
CA TYR A 252 44.52 -14.18 2.21
C TYR A 252 43.85 -14.42 3.56
N PRO A 253 44.31 -13.74 4.63
CA PRO A 253 43.53 -13.62 5.86
C PRO A 253 42.14 -13.10 5.53
N PHE A 254 41.11 -13.70 6.14
CA PHE A 254 39.74 -13.29 5.89
C PHE A 254 38.88 -13.38 7.15
N VAL A 255 37.78 -12.62 7.12
CA VAL A 255 36.69 -12.70 8.09
C VAL A 255 35.36 -12.76 7.35
N SER A 256 34.48 -13.67 7.76
CA SER A 256 33.09 -13.73 7.31
C SER A 256 32.14 -13.46 8.46
N LEU A 257 31.21 -12.53 8.25
CA LEU A 257 30.13 -12.24 9.18
C LEU A 257 28.80 -12.59 8.52
N ARG A 258 27.90 -13.24 9.27
CA ARG A 258 26.51 -13.37 8.83
C ARG A 258 25.85 -11.99 8.90
N ASN A 259 25.05 -11.63 7.89
CA ASN A 259 24.40 -10.33 7.80
C ASN A 259 23.37 -10.15 8.92
N SER A 260 23.87 -9.77 10.10
CA SER A 260 23.10 -9.48 11.30
C SER A 260 23.53 -8.12 11.83
N ALA A 261 22.56 -7.27 12.19
CA ALA A 261 22.86 -5.93 12.65
C ALA A 261 23.60 -5.99 13.99
N GLY A 262 24.79 -5.39 14.04
CA GLY A 262 25.56 -5.16 15.26
C GLY A 262 26.77 -6.05 15.47
N ASP A 263 26.99 -7.12 14.68
CA ASP A 263 28.25 -7.86 14.72
C ASP A 263 29.46 -6.92 14.49
N LYS A 264 30.46 -6.97 15.36
CA LYS A 264 31.63 -6.08 15.32
C LYS A 264 32.90 -6.83 15.74
N ILE A 265 33.94 -6.68 14.93
CA ILE A 265 35.27 -7.24 15.16
C ILE A 265 36.35 -6.19 14.86
N GLU A 266 37.54 -6.41 15.38
CA GLU A 266 38.74 -5.64 15.04
C GLU A 266 39.89 -6.59 14.74
N ALA A 267 40.55 -6.42 13.59
CA ALA A 267 41.68 -7.24 13.19
C ALA A 267 42.99 -6.54 13.53
N ASN A 268 43.91 -7.28 14.14
CA ASN A 268 45.23 -6.86 14.53
C ASN A 268 46.27 -7.68 13.77
N PHE A 269 46.99 -7.03 12.85
CA PHE A 269 48.07 -7.64 12.08
C PHE A 269 49.45 -7.40 12.73
N GLY A 270 49.47 -7.05 14.02
CA GLY A 270 50.67 -6.88 14.82
C GLY A 270 51.13 -5.43 14.97
N PRO A 271 52.24 -5.23 15.70
CA PRO A 271 53.07 -6.28 16.31
C PRO A 271 52.58 -6.76 17.69
N ASN A 272 51.63 -6.04 18.31
CA ASN A 272 51.25 -6.30 19.70
C ASN A 272 50.14 -7.35 19.77
N PHE A 273 50.47 -8.59 20.10
CA PHE A 273 49.50 -9.69 20.21
C PHE A 273 49.19 -10.02 21.68
N THR A 274 48.03 -10.64 21.91
CA THR A 274 47.68 -11.26 23.20
C THR A 274 48.46 -12.57 23.39
N PHE A 275 48.61 -13.33 22.31
CA PHE A 275 49.43 -14.53 22.28
C PHE A 275 50.93 -14.19 22.19
N ASP A 276 51.74 -14.94 22.93
CA ASP A 276 53.20 -14.85 22.87
C ASP A 276 53.74 -15.69 21.71
N LEU A 277 54.17 -15.01 20.64
CA LEU A 277 54.70 -15.68 19.44
C LEU A 277 55.99 -16.46 19.68
N ASP A 278 56.75 -16.13 20.73
CA ASP A 278 57.97 -16.88 21.08
C ASP A 278 57.66 -18.29 21.64
N ALA A 279 56.38 -18.57 21.92
CA ALA A 279 55.91 -19.88 22.35
C ALA A 279 55.55 -20.85 21.19
N LEU A 280 55.72 -20.44 19.93
CA LEU A 280 55.44 -21.25 18.72
C LEU A 280 56.64 -22.04 18.18
#